data_AF-A0A940Z0D3-F1
#
_entry.id   AF-A0A940Z0D3-F1
#
_cell.length_a   1.000
_cell.length_b   1.000
_cell.length_c   1.000
_cell.angle_alpha   90.00
_cell.angle_beta   90.00
_cell.angle_gamma   90.00
#
_symmetry.space_group_name_H-M   'P 1'
#
loop_
_entity.id
_entity.type
_entity.pdbx_description
1 polymer ?
#
loop_
_entity_poly.entity_id
_entity_poly.type
_entity_poly.pdbx_seq_one_letter_code
_entity_poly.pdbx_strand_id
1 'polypeptide(L)'
;MLLVVIVMLLAFSAFSHAVTNEKDPLDQSVREFGITPEFIRVHHQALVDIATNAGGLDSGIRLNEAGREAVEFLFRGYQEAGLNNVRFEEFYPNRWWPEQYDLAIIGASDKPDQKLKAFPLWSCEGANNLELEVVYVGYGTSGEFRGLDVKGKAVLVDMKRILHFIPSFNLTKALDTAKEKGAKAVIVAEAIVDAPTGDPVGKVGDIKEQKGTEPRLYPVPAFSISKSDGQILKKRVDAGPTKVRMNLKYSLSPGTARNLVGELPGNGKTNEVIIIGGHYDSWFDGAIDNLGSQASLLAIAKYFSRIPQAQRNRTLLFVSLFGHEYGVNTEMGHAAFVEKRSDLQGRVTCFLNIDGSGSWGWEEKDDTGEILPTNADDKGGVFTTSWALSAISHRAVYKYAKGPWGQYPLNSFVADLYGPISGAGWPCLLLISKHIYYHSPLDTIDRITPDQVYRRTLMNISVINELLESPAGYLIRADSNPNRKSKEGDSAKADLTPDKLPQNPYPWTKGAPTDLSMNIVPLKPHVFSPVITWVSYFKADAVETAENIRWDFGNLLGLVKPPKPHLVSGSMYFLPGTKKISMTVTDSKGRSSSITREITVTAGPYAVVYWIAYALVGLICLWVLQVIWRRVQR
;
A
#
# COMPACT_ATOMS: atom_id res chain seq x y z
N MET A 1 35.92 34.79 23.81
CA MET A 1 35.20 34.18 22.67
C MET A 1 35.77 32.82 22.28
N LEU A 2 37.05 32.69 21.90
CA LEU A 2 37.63 31.42 21.41
C LEU A 2 37.58 30.24 22.43
N LEU A 3 37.83 30.51 23.71
CA LEU A 3 37.80 29.51 24.78
C LEU A 3 36.40 28.89 24.99
N VAL A 4 35.35 29.70 24.76
CA VAL A 4 33.95 29.27 24.86
C VAL A 4 33.59 28.31 23.72
N VAL A 5 34.16 28.52 22.53
CA VAL A 5 33.95 27.68 21.34
C VAL A 5 34.57 26.28 21.52
N ILE A 6 35.74 26.18 22.14
CA ILE A 6 36.45 24.89 22.33
C ILE A 6 35.72 24.02 23.38
N VAL A 7 35.26 24.61 24.48
CA VAL A 7 34.47 23.90 25.50
C VAL A 7 33.13 23.40 24.94
N MET A 8 32.53 24.15 24.01
CA MET A 8 31.30 23.76 23.31
C MET A 8 31.48 22.58 22.35
N LEU A 9 32.63 22.46 21.67
CA LEU A 9 32.93 21.34 20.76
C LEU A 9 33.17 20.02 21.49
N LEU A 10 33.78 20.05 22.68
CA LEU A 10 34.01 18.84 23.48
C LEU A 10 32.71 18.30 24.10
N ALA A 11 31.84 19.19 24.58
CA ALA A 11 30.51 18.82 25.07
C ALA A 11 29.61 18.22 23.96
N PHE A 12 29.81 18.65 22.71
CA PHE A 12 29.13 18.13 21.51
C PHE A 12 29.43 16.64 21.26
N SER A 13 30.68 16.20 21.48
CA SER A 13 31.06 14.79 21.28
C SER A 13 30.45 13.85 22.32
N ALA A 14 30.39 14.26 23.59
CA ALA A 14 29.91 13.44 24.69
C ALA A 14 28.37 13.28 24.70
N PHE A 15 27.62 14.30 24.26
CA PHE A 15 26.15 14.25 24.24
C PHE A 15 25.58 13.43 23.07
N SER A 16 26.33 13.31 21.97
CA SER A 16 25.94 12.52 20.80
C SER A 16 25.83 11.01 21.06
N HIS A 17 26.55 10.49 22.07
CA HIS A 17 26.57 9.07 22.42
C HIS A 17 25.43 8.63 23.37
N ALA A 18 24.72 9.56 24.03
CA ALA A 18 23.84 9.22 25.16
C ALA A 18 22.34 9.12 24.84
N VAL A 19 21.89 9.46 23.62
CA VAL A 19 20.44 9.59 23.29
C VAL A 19 19.89 8.46 22.39
N THR A 20 20.70 7.44 22.08
CA THR A 20 20.29 6.36 21.15
C THR A 20 20.60 4.98 21.74
N ASN A 21 19.78 4.44 22.64
CA ASN A 21 19.93 3.01 23.02
C ASN A 21 18.77 2.33 23.78
N GLU A 22 17.53 2.82 23.74
CA GLU A 22 16.41 1.91 24.07
C GLU A 22 16.10 1.06 22.84
N LYS A 23 16.46 -0.23 22.91
CA LYS A 23 16.13 -1.22 21.88
C LYS A 23 14.62 -1.45 21.87
N ASP A 24 14.03 -1.55 20.69
CA ASP A 24 12.60 -1.85 20.54
C ASP A 24 12.28 -3.24 21.15
N PRO A 25 11.42 -3.33 22.18
CA PRO A 25 11.11 -4.60 22.83
C PRO A 25 10.53 -5.65 21.88
N LEU A 26 9.77 -5.23 20.86
CA LEU A 26 9.24 -6.18 19.88
C LEU A 26 10.36 -6.76 19.02
N ASP A 27 11.25 -5.90 18.50
CA ASP A 27 12.42 -6.35 17.72
C ASP A 27 13.29 -7.31 18.51
N GLN A 28 13.50 -7.03 19.81
CA GLN A 28 14.24 -7.93 20.68
C GLN A 28 13.58 -9.32 20.80
N SER A 29 12.29 -9.37 21.10
CA SER A 29 11.52 -10.63 21.20
C SER A 29 11.54 -11.43 19.90
N VAL A 30 11.37 -10.75 18.76
CA VAL A 30 11.41 -11.38 17.43
C VAL A 30 12.79 -11.99 17.15
N ARG A 31 13.87 -11.28 17.50
CA ARG A 31 15.24 -11.79 17.35
C ARG A 31 15.55 -12.96 18.29
N GLU A 32 15.01 -12.97 19.50
CA GLU A 32 15.15 -14.08 20.46
C GLU A 32 14.55 -15.39 19.91
N PHE A 33 13.53 -15.31 19.05
CA PHE A 33 13.00 -16.47 18.33
C PHE A 33 13.77 -16.83 17.05
N GLY A 34 14.95 -16.24 16.84
CA GLY A 34 15.80 -16.48 15.67
C GLY A 34 15.18 -15.98 14.37
N ILE A 35 14.38 -14.91 14.45
CA ILE A 35 13.84 -14.20 13.29
C ILE A 35 14.67 -12.92 13.16
N THR A 36 15.44 -12.83 12.08
CA THR A 36 16.37 -11.73 11.83
C THR A 36 16.30 -11.33 10.35
N PRO A 37 16.94 -10.23 9.93
CA PRO A 37 17.13 -9.97 8.51
C PRO A 37 17.77 -11.15 7.76
N GLU A 38 18.63 -11.95 8.42
CA GLU A 38 19.20 -13.15 7.79
C GLU A 38 18.18 -14.26 7.57
N PHE A 39 17.25 -14.46 8.52
CA PHE A 39 16.11 -15.37 8.32
C PHE A 39 15.33 -14.97 7.06
N ILE A 40 15.02 -13.68 6.93
CA ILE A 40 14.32 -13.15 5.76
C ILE A 40 15.13 -13.40 4.47
N ARG A 41 16.43 -13.07 4.48
CA ARG A 41 17.32 -13.23 3.32
C ARG A 41 17.31 -14.67 2.80
N VAL A 42 17.46 -15.65 3.69
CA VAL A 42 17.54 -17.07 3.31
C VAL A 42 16.24 -17.55 2.66
N HIS A 43 15.09 -17.26 3.27
CA HIS A 43 13.80 -17.73 2.74
C HIS A 43 13.38 -16.98 1.48
N HIS A 44 13.67 -15.67 1.42
CA HIS A 44 13.39 -14.85 0.25
C HIS A 44 14.24 -15.29 -0.95
N GLN A 45 15.55 -15.49 -0.75
CA GLN A 45 16.44 -15.99 -1.79
C GLN A 45 15.99 -17.36 -2.30
N ALA A 46 15.64 -18.30 -1.41
CA ALA A 46 15.19 -19.62 -1.83
C ALA A 46 13.94 -19.57 -2.72
N LEU A 47 12.97 -18.70 -2.40
CA LEU A 47 11.78 -18.52 -3.24
C LEU A 47 12.11 -17.87 -4.59
N VAL A 48 12.99 -16.86 -4.60
CA VAL A 48 13.44 -16.21 -5.84
C VAL A 48 14.21 -17.20 -6.72
N ASP A 49 15.09 -18.02 -6.14
CA ASP A 49 15.84 -19.05 -6.88
C ASP A 49 14.87 -20.04 -7.57
N ILE A 50 13.81 -20.47 -6.86
CA ILE A 50 12.74 -21.31 -7.44
C ILE A 50 12.06 -20.60 -8.62
N ALA A 51 11.75 -19.30 -8.49
CA ALA A 51 11.11 -18.52 -9.55
C ALA A 51 12.03 -18.32 -10.77
N THR A 52 13.30 -17.99 -10.57
CA THR A 52 14.25 -17.66 -11.64
C THR A 52 14.63 -18.87 -12.49
N ASN A 53 14.61 -20.09 -11.93
CA ASN A 53 15.09 -21.31 -12.58
C ASN A 53 14.49 -21.60 -13.97
N ALA A 54 13.27 -21.14 -14.26
CA ALA A 54 12.64 -21.33 -15.56
C ALA A 54 13.13 -20.36 -16.65
N GLY A 55 13.68 -19.20 -16.29
CA GLY A 55 14.33 -18.23 -17.18
C GLY A 55 13.42 -17.48 -18.16
N GLY A 56 13.80 -16.25 -18.51
CA GLY A 56 13.15 -15.46 -19.57
C GLY A 56 11.66 -15.18 -19.30
N LEU A 57 10.79 -15.45 -20.27
CA LEU A 57 9.34 -15.32 -20.10
C LEU A 57 8.74 -16.41 -19.21
N ASP A 58 9.44 -17.52 -19.02
CA ASP A 58 8.96 -18.67 -18.24
C ASP A 58 9.30 -18.57 -16.75
N SER A 59 10.16 -17.61 -16.34
CA SER A 59 10.49 -17.36 -14.93
C SER A 59 9.28 -16.89 -14.11
N GLY A 60 9.21 -17.31 -12.86
CA GLY A 60 8.13 -16.98 -11.93
C GLY A 60 7.27 -18.16 -11.52
N ILE A 61 6.53 -17.94 -10.44
CA ILE A 61 5.72 -18.97 -9.80
C ILE A 61 4.34 -18.97 -10.43
N ARG A 62 4.03 -20.02 -11.18
CA ARG A 62 2.80 -20.15 -11.99
C ARG A 62 2.32 -21.61 -11.99
N LEU A 63 1.39 -21.99 -12.88
CA LEU A 63 1.13 -23.42 -13.14
C LEU A 63 2.27 -24.03 -13.96
N ASN A 64 3.43 -24.14 -13.32
CA ASN A 64 4.67 -24.70 -13.82
C ASN A 64 5.34 -25.50 -12.69
N GLU A 65 6.57 -25.96 -12.92
CA GLU A 65 7.35 -26.68 -11.91
C GLU A 65 7.72 -25.79 -10.73
N ALA A 66 8.18 -24.55 -10.98
CA ALA A 66 8.46 -23.56 -9.94
C ALA A 66 7.27 -23.32 -9.00
N GLY A 67 6.03 -23.29 -9.51
CA GLY A 67 4.83 -23.16 -8.69
C GLY A 67 4.59 -24.35 -7.74
N ARG A 68 4.93 -25.56 -8.17
CA ARG A 68 4.87 -26.77 -7.32
C ARG A 68 5.97 -26.75 -6.27
N GLU A 69 7.19 -26.41 -6.67
CA GLU A 69 8.32 -26.32 -5.75
C GLU A 69 8.11 -25.23 -4.69
N ALA A 70 7.60 -24.06 -5.09
CA ALA A 70 7.35 -22.95 -4.18
C ALA A 70 6.31 -23.31 -3.11
N VAL A 71 5.18 -23.92 -3.50
CA VAL A 71 4.15 -24.30 -2.53
C VAL A 71 4.62 -25.42 -1.60
N GLU A 72 5.47 -26.33 -2.08
CA GLU A 72 6.10 -27.35 -1.24
C GLU A 72 7.15 -26.77 -0.27
N PHE A 73 7.94 -25.79 -0.73
CA PHE A 73 8.86 -25.04 0.13
C PHE A 73 8.08 -24.33 1.25
N LEU A 74 7.00 -23.63 0.90
CA LEU A 74 6.14 -22.95 1.88
C LEU A 74 5.47 -23.94 2.84
N PHE A 75 5.05 -25.12 2.35
CA PHE A 75 4.46 -26.17 3.19
C PHE A 75 5.46 -26.62 4.27
N ARG A 76 6.71 -26.89 3.90
CA ARG A 76 7.78 -27.23 4.86
C ARG A 76 8.04 -26.07 5.81
N GLY A 77 8.11 -24.84 5.29
CA GLY A 77 8.27 -23.64 6.10
C GLY A 77 7.16 -23.47 7.14
N TYR A 78 5.91 -23.79 6.79
CA TYR A 78 4.77 -23.76 7.72
C TYR A 78 4.90 -24.83 8.82
N GLN A 79 5.37 -26.03 8.46
CA GLN A 79 5.63 -27.11 9.43
C GLN A 79 6.77 -26.74 10.38
N GLU A 80 7.88 -26.23 9.85
CA GLU A 80 9.06 -25.81 10.61
C GLU A 80 8.77 -24.59 11.50
N ALA A 81 7.91 -23.69 11.03
CA ALA A 81 7.38 -22.59 11.83
C ALA A 81 6.51 -23.07 12.99
N GLY A 82 6.06 -24.33 13.02
CA GLY A 82 5.26 -24.90 14.11
C GLY A 82 3.76 -24.66 13.96
N LEU A 83 3.28 -24.49 12.73
CA LEU A 83 1.84 -24.42 12.46
C LEU A 83 1.18 -25.80 12.56
N ASN A 84 -0.06 -25.82 13.03
CA ASN A 84 -0.90 -27.02 13.07
C ASN A 84 -1.71 -27.15 11.77
N ASN A 85 -2.19 -28.36 11.47
CA ASN A 85 -3.11 -28.63 10.37
C ASN A 85 -2.65 -28.05 9.01
N VAL A 86 -1.34 -28.12 8.74
CA VAL A 86 -0.75 -27.63 7.49
C VAL A 86 -1.20 -28.52 6.34
N ARG A 87 -1.90 -27.94 5.35
CA ARG A 87 -2.53 -28.69 4.25
C ARG A 87 -2.61 -27.90 2.96
N PHE A 88 -2.63 -28.62 1.85
CA PHE A 88 -2.98 -28.08 0.56
C PHE A 88 -4.49 -28.08 0.35
N GLU A 89 -4.97 -27.06 -0.35
CA GLU A 89 -6.35 -26.96 -0.80
C GLU A 89 -6.37 -26.74 -2.31
N GLU A 90 -6.66 -27.82 -3.05
CA GLU A 90 -6.62 -27.79 -4.51
C GLU A 90 -7.81 -27.05 -5.12
N PHE A 91 -7.56 -26.37 -6.22
CA PHE A 91 -8.57 -25.76 -7.09
C PHE A 91 -8.07 -25.74 -8.54
N TYR A 92 -8.95 -25.47 -9.49
CA TYR A 92 -8.71 -25.70 -10.92
C TYR A 92 -8.84 -24.41 -11.73
N PRO A 93 -7.79 -23.57 -11.79
CA PRO A 93 -7.81 -22.34 -12.56
C PRO A 93 -7.54 -22.57 -14.06
N ASN A 94 -8.02 -21.64 -14.88
CA ASN A 94 -7.62 -21.50 -16.29
C ASN A 94 -6.50 -20.46 -16.41
N ARG A 95 -5.41 -20.80 -17.10
CA ARG A 95 -4.29 -19.89 -17.38
C ARG A 95 -4.45 -19.24 -18.73
N TRP A 96 -4.48 -17.92 -18.76
CA TRP A 96 -4.12 -17.18 -19.97
C TRP A 96 -2.61 -16.95 -19.99
N TRP A 97 -1.96 -17.26 -21.12
CA TRP A 97 -0.53 -17.12 -21.27
C TRP A 97 -0.14 -16.66 -22.68
N PRO A 98 0.64 -15.57 -22.84
CA PRO A 98 1.14 -15.16 -24.15
C PRO A 98 2.25 -16.12 -24.61
N GLU A 99 2.03 -16.81 -25.73
CA GLU A 99 3.01 -17.75 -26.30
C GLU A 99 3.93 -17.07 -27.31
N GLN A 100 3.37 -16.19 -28.12
CA GLN A 100 4.09 -15.45 -29.15
C GLN A 100 3.45 -14.09 -29.33
N TYR A 101 4.26 -13.04 -29.42
CA TYR A 101 3.75 -11.71 -29.64
C TYR A 101 4.78 -10.80 -30.30
N ASP A 102 4.30 -9.84 -31.07
CA ASP A 102 5.09 -8.72 -31.57
C ASP A 102 4.22 -7.50 -31.85
N LEU A 103 4.83 -6.33 -31.72
CA LEU A 103 4.25 -5.04 -32.05
C LEU A 103 5.29 -4.23 -32.84
N ALA A 104 4.91 -3.72 -33.99
CA ALA A 104 5.79 -2.92 -34.83
C ALA A 104 5.06 -1.72 -35.45
N ILE A 105 5.76 -0.59 -35.56
CA ILE A 105 5.34 0.54 -36.40
C ILE A 105 5.60 0.16 -37.85
N ILE A 106 4.58 0.23 -38.69
CA ILE A 106 4.70 -0.12 -40.11
C ILE A 106 5.55 0.95 -40.81
N GLY A 107 6.58 0.51 -41.51
CA GLY A 107 7.48 1.35 -42.29
C GLY A 107 6.78 1.95 -43.52
N ALA A 108 7.37 3.02 -44.07
CA ALA A 108 7.02 3.43 -45.43
C ALA A 108 7.45 2.33 -46.42
N SER A 109 6.95 2.37 -47.66
CA SER A 109 7.21 1.32 -48.67
C SER A 109 8.71 1.03 -48.90
N ASP A 110 9.60 1.97 -48.58
CA ASP A 110 11.05 1.90 -48.72
C ASP A 110 11.81 1.68 -47.39
N LYS A 111 11.11 1.58 -46.25
CA LYS A 111 11.71 1.44 -44.92
C LYS A 111 11.19 0.19 -44.20
N PRO A 112 12.05 -0.53 -43.48
CA PRO A 112 11.60 -1.68 -42.69
C PRO A 112 10.70 -1.23 -41.55
N ASP A 113 9.85 -2.15 -41.09
CA ASP A 113 9.05 -1.94 -39.89
C ASP A 113 9.93 -1.76 -38.66
N GLN A 114 9.53 -0.85 -37.79
CA GLN A 114 10.23 -0.60 -36.54
C GLN A 114 9.56 -1.40 -35.42
N LYS A 115 10.21 -2.48 -34.98
CA LYS A 115 9.77 -3.26 -33.81
C LYS A 115 9.80 -2.39 -32.55
N LEU A 116 8.74 -2.47 -31.76
CA LEU A 116 8.64 -1.88 -30.43
C LEU A 116 8.90 -2.97 -29.40
N LYS A 117 9.55 -2.61 -28.29
CA LYS A 117 9.59 -3.53 -27.17
C LYS A 117 8.22 -3.45 -26.48
N ALA A 118 7.49 -4.56 -26.49
CA ALA A 118 6.10 -4.60 -26.05
C ALA A 118 5.82 -5.85 -25.23
N PHE A 119 4.84 -5.77 -24.34
CA PHE A 119 4.32 -6.92 -23.60
C PHE A 119 2.79 -6.94 -23.65
N PRO A 120 2.13 -8.08 -23.90
CA PRO A 120 0.67 -8.16 -23.90
C PRO A 120 0.06 -7.83 -22.53
N LEU A 121 -1.01 -7.03 -22.48
CA LEU A 121 -1.79 -6.86 -21.25
C LEU A 121 -2.50 -8.18 -20.91
N TRP A 122 -2.77 -8.38 -19.61
CA TRP A 122 -3.42 -9.59 -19.14
C TRP A 122 -4.75 -9.83 -19.85
N SER A 123 -5.10 -11.10 -20.05
CA SER A 123 -6.46 -11.47 -20.44
C SER A 123 -6.95 -10.81 -21.74
N CYS A 124 -6.09 -10.35 -22.65
CA CYS A 124 -6.58 -9.70 -23.89
C CYS A 124 -6.74 -10.70 -25.03
N GLU A 125 -7.61 -10.35 -25.99
CA GLU A 125 -7.82 -11.13 -27.20
C GLU A 125 -6.59 -11.13 -28.13
N GLY A 126 -6.52 -12.17 -28.95
CA GLY A 126 -5.37 -12.43 -29.82
C GLY A 126 -5.36 -11.55 -31.06
N ALA A 127 -4.20 -11.45 -31.70
CA ALA A 127 -4.02 -10.74 -32.95
C ALA A 127 -3.25 -11.61 -33.96
N ASN A 128 -3.68 -11.58 -35.21
CA ASN A 128 -2.97 -12.23 -36.31
C ASN A 128 -2.78 -11.24 -37.45
N ASN A 129 -1.55 -10.75 -37.61
CA ASN A 129 -1.15 -9.75 -38.60
C ASN A 129 -2.12 -8.55 -38.65
N LEU A 130 -2.55 -8.08 -37.47
CA LEU A 130 -3.56 -7.03 -37.36
C LEU A 130 -2.90 -5.68 -37.60
N GLU A 131 -3.24 -5.02 -38.71
CA GLU A 131 -2.72 -3.70 -39.05
C GLU A 131 -3.76 -2.60 -38.79
N LEU A 132 -3.44 -1.64 -37.94
CA LEU A 132 -4.35 -0.58 -37.53
C LEU A 132 -3.67 0.78 -37.57
N GLU A 133 -4.40 1.80 -38.01
CA GLU A 133 -4.02 3.20 -37.77
C GLU A 133 -4.06 3.50 -36.28
N VAL A 134 -3.12 4.31 -35.79
CA VAL A 134 -3.00 4.68 -34.37
C VAL A 134 -3.54 6.08 -34.11
N VAL A 135 -4.34 6.21 -33.06
CA VAL A 135 -4.81 7.50 -32.52
C VAL A 135 -4.25 7.69 -31.12
N TYR A 136 -3.55 8.79 -30.89
CA TYR A 136 -3.07 9.16 -29.56
C TYR A 136 -4.18 9.82 -28.75
N VAL A 137 -4.37 9.39 -27.50
CA VAL A 137 -5.48 9.83 -26.64
C VAL A 137 -5.02 10.36 -25.27
N GLY A 138 -3.75 10.74 -25.12
CA GLY A 138 -3.21 11.22 -23.85
C GLY A 138 -3.36 10.18 -22.73
N TYR A 139 -3.74 10.61 -21.53
CA TYR A 139 -4.01 9.69 -20.41
C TYR A 139 -5.35 8.94 -20.55
N GLY A 140 -6.07 9.16 -21.65
CA GLY A 140 -7.33 8.51 -21.96
C GLY A 140 -8.48 8.97 -21.09
N THR A 141 -8.46 10.23 -20.63
CA THR A 141 -9.62 10.84 -19.97
C THR A 141 -10.78 11.03 -20.96
N SER A 142 -12.01 11.09 -20.46
CA SER A 142 -13.19 11.34 -21.30
C SER A 142 -13.11 12.66 -22.09
N GLY A 143 -12.39 13.65 -21.58
CA GLY A 143 -12.09 14.91 -22.27
C GLY A 143 -11.12 14.73 -23.43
N GLU A 144 -10.05 13.97 -23.27
CA GLU A 144 -9.06 13.68 -24.33
C GLU A 144 -9.65 12.83 -25.46
N PHE A 145 -10.59 11.92 -25.15
CA PHE A 145 -11.32 11.17 -26.16
C PHE A 145 -12.34 12.02 -26.95
N ARG A 146 -12.63 13.26 -26.54
CA ARG A 146 -13.67 14.09 -27.18
C ARG A 146 -13.18 14.60 -28.55
N GLY A 147 -13.98 14.35 -29.58
CA GLY A 147 -13.66 14.78 -30.96
C GLY A 147 -12.66 13.89 -31.70
N LEU A 148 -12.13 12.83 -31.07
CA LEU A 148 -11.28 11.86 -31.72
C LEU A 148 -12.11 10.70 -32.30
N ASP A 149 -11.85 10.35 -33.57
CA ASP A 149 -12.38 9.15 -34.21
C ASP A 149 -11.43 7.98 -34.00
N VAL A 150 -11.79 7.09 -33.07
CA VAL A 150 -11.03 5.88 -32.71
C VAL A 150 -11.67 4.60 -33.25
N LYS A 151 -12.79 4.69 -33.97
CA LYS A 151 -13.53 3.51 -34.43
C LYS A 151 -12.70 2.75 -35.47
N GLY A 152 -12.46 1.46 -35.22
CA GLY A 152 -11.66 0.63 -36.13
C GLY A 152 -10.16 0.86 -36.04
N LYS A 153 -9.66 1.62 -35.05
CA LYS A 153 -8.25 2.01 -34.92
C LYS A 153 -7.61 1.46 -33.64
N ALA A 154 -6.29 1.49 -33.56
CA ALA A 154 -5.56 1.28 -32.31
C ALA A 154 -5.48 2.61 -31.55
N VAL A 155 -5.61 2.58 -30.23
CA VAL A 155 -5.39 3.78 -29.39
C VAL A 155 -4.05 3.69 -28.66
N LEU A 156 -3.30 4.79 -28.65
CA LEU A 156 -2.10 4.96 -27.83
C LEU A 156 -2.45 5.81 -26.60
N VAL A 157 -2.31 5.22 -25.41
CA VAL A 157 -2.63 5.79 -24.11
C VAL A 157 -1.34 5.99 -23.32
N ASP A 158 -1.07 7.20 -22.84
CA ASP A 158 -0.04 7.44 -21.84
C ASP A 158 -0.46 6.85 -20.49
N MET A 159 0.47 6.18 -19.81
CA MET A 159 0.20 5.54 -18.52
C MET A 159 1.24 5.93 -17.47
N LYS A 160 0.75 6.20 -16.26
CA LYS A 160 1.56 6.23 -15.03
C LYS A 160 1.04 5.20 -14.03
N ARG A 161 1.94 4.70 -13.18
CA ARG A 161 1.56 3.88 -12.02
C ARG A 161 1.54 4.73 -10.75
N ILE A 162 0.36 4.99 -10.21
CA ILE A 162 0.20 5.62 -8.91
C ILE A 162 0.62 4.60 -7.84
N LEU A 163 1.46 5.04 -6.89
CA LEU A 163 2.15 4.15 -5.95
C LEU A 163 2.94 3.01 -6.63
N HIS A 164 3.31 3.14 -7.90
CA HIS A 164 3.96 2.09 -8.69
C HIS A 164 3.15 0.84 -9.03
N PHE A 165 1.94 0.66 -8.50
CA PHE A 165 1.12 -0.53 -8.79
C PHE A 165 -0.33 -0.22 -9.24
N ILE A 166 -0.80 1.02 -9.14
CA ILE A 166 -2.15 1.40 -9.63
C ILE A 166 -2.03 2.06 -11.00
N PRO A 167 -2.41 1.39 -12.11
CA PRO A 167 -2.30 1.99 -13.43
C PRO A 167 -3.32 3.13 -13.60
N SER A 168 -2.87 4.26 -14.17
CA SER A 168 -3.70 5.45 -14.35
C SER A 168 -4.93 5.20 -15.23
N PHE A 169 -4.85 4.24 -16.17
CA PHE A 169 -5.96 3.90 -17.04
C PHE A 169 -7.19 3.36 -16.29
N ASN A 170 -7.01 2.79 -15.09
CA ASN A 170 -8.13 2.38 -14.23
C ASN A 170 -8.91 3.59 -13.71
N LEU A 171 -8.21 4.70 -13.42
CA LEU A 171 -8.83 5.92 -12.94
C LEU A 171 -9.46 6.73 -14.07
N THR A 172 -8.80 6.79 -15.22
CA THR A 172 -9.32 7.52 -16.38
C THR A 172 -10.36 6.75 -17.17
N LYS A 173 -10.50 5.43 -16.92
CA LYS A 173 -11.32 4.48 -17.68
C LYS A 173 -10.95 4.46 -19.17
N ALA A 174 -9.67 4.63 -19.49
CA ALA A 174 -9.20 4.79 -20.85
C ALA A 174 -9.54 3.57 -21.73
N LEU A 175 -9.30 2.36 -21.20
CA LEU A 175 -9.53 1.10 -21.91
C LEU A 175 -11.04 0.86 -22.14
N ASP A 176 -11.89 1.13 -21.15
CA ASP A 176 -13.34 1.03 -21.33
C ASP A 176 -13.85 2.03 -22.36
N THR A 177 -13.38 3.28 -22.29
CA THR A 177 -13.76 4.33 -23.24
C THR A 177 -13.32 3.98 -24.68
N ALA A 178 -12.10 3.44 -24.84
CA ALA A 178 -11.61 2.98 -26.14
C ALA A 178 -12.50 1.87 -26.72
N LYS A 179 -12.82 0.87 -25.90
CA LYS A 179 -13.72 -0.24 -26.25
C LYS A 179 -15.10 0.26 -26.66
N GLU A 180 -15.73 1.10 -25.85
CA GLU A 180 -17.07 1.67 -26.11
C GLU A 180 -17.11 2.49 -27.40
N LYS A 181 -16.03 3.20 -27.74
CA LYS A 181 -15.91 3.97 -28.98
C LYS A 181 -15.50 3.13 -30.20
N GLY A 182 -15.31 1.83 -30.02
CA GLY A 182 -15.05 0.89 -31.11
C GLY A 182 -13.60 0.82 -31.57
N ALA A 183 -12.64 1.16 -30.70
CA ALA A 183 -11.23 0.84 -30.94
C ALA A 183 -11.05 -0.66 -31.13
N LYS A 184 -10.06 -1.04 -31.95
CA LYS A 184 -9.74 -2.43 -32.30
C LYS A 184 -8.44 -2.94 -31.68
N ALA A 185 -7.70 -2.07 -31.01
CA ALA A 185 -6.60 -2.44 -30.12
C ALA A 185 -6.26 -1.28 -29.16
N VAL A 186 -5.55 -1.60 -28.09
CA VAL A 186 -5.03 -0.62 -27.12
C VAL A 186 -3.52 -0.79 -26.96
N ILE A 187 -2.80 0.33 -26.93
CA ILE A 187 -1.37 0.37 -26.60
C ILE A 187 -1.22 1.32 -25.42
N VAL A 188 -0.66 0.85 -24.31
CA VAL A 188 -0.34 1.68 -23.14
C VAL A 188 1.16 1.95 -23.09
N ALA A 189 1.54 3.22 -22.99
CA ALA A 189 2.94 3.62 -22.84
C ALA A 189 3.27 3.81 -21.36
N GLU A 190 4.13 2.95 -20.81
CA GLU A 190 4.49 2.93 -19.39
C GLU A 190 6.00 3.04 -19.15
N ALA A 191 6.41 3.30 -17.90
CA ALA A 191 7.81 3.52 -17.55
C ALA A 191 8.76 2.35 -17.94
N ILE A 192 8.29 1.10 -17.84
CA ILE A 192 9.11 -0.10 -18.00
C ILE A 192 8.45 -1.05 -18.99
N VAL A 193 9.20 -1.49 -20.00
CA VAL A 193 8.78 -2.57 -20.90
C VAL A 193 8.94 -3.90 -20.20
N ASP A 194 8.14 -4.89 -20.64
CA ASP A 194 8.11 -6.25 -20.09
C ASP A 194 7.44 -6.32 -18.73
N ALA A 195 6.68 -5.29 -18.35
CA ALA A 195 5.81 -5.32 -17.18
C ALA A 195 4.37 -5.62 -17.61
N PRO A 196 3.84 -6.82 -17.36
CA PRO A 196 2.42 -7.09 -17.35
C PRO A 196 1.63 -5.99 -16.64
N THR A 197 0.84 -5.23 -17.41
CA THR A 197 0.18 -4.03 -16.91
C THR A 197 -1.27 -4.29 -16.51
N GLY A 198 -1.47 -5.01 -15.40
CA GLY A 198 -2.78 -5.19 -14.76
C GLY A 198 -3.86 -5.84 -15.65
N ASP A 199 -5.05 -6.03 -15.06
CA ASP A 199 -6.20 -6.62 -15.74
C ASP A 199 -7.01 -5.54 -16.49
N PRO A 200 -6.99 -5.50 -17.85
CA PRO A 200 -7.76 -4.55 -18.64
C PRO A 200 -9.28 -4.75 -18.55
N VAL A 201 -9.76 -5.89 -18.05
CA VAL A 201 -11.19 -6.15 -17.82
C VAL A 201 -11.62 -5.78 -16.40
N GLY A 202 -10.67 -5.41 -15.54
CA GLY A 202 -10.90 -5.07 -14.14
C GLY A 202 -11.22 -6.28 -13.28
N LYS A 203 -11.06 -6.13 -11.96
CA LYS A 203 -11.28 -7.23 -11.00
C LYS A 203 -12.77 -7.52 -10.76
N VAL A 204 -13.10 -8.77 -10.47
CA VAL A 204 -14.47 -9.25 -10.24
C VAL A 204 -14.71 -9.45 -8.73
N GLY A 205 -15.69 -8.74 -8.17
CA GLY A 205 -16.05 -8.85 -6.75
C GLY A 205 -17.00 -10.01 -6.41
N ASP A 206 -17.79 -10.50 -7.38
CA ASP A 206 -18.71 -11.62 -7.15
C ASP A 206 -17.99 -12.95 -7.36
N ILE A 207 -17.94 -13.76 -6.31
CA ILE A 207 -17.39 -15.12 -6.32
C ILE A 207 -18.06 -15.98 -7.41
N LYS A 208 -19.36 -15.76 -7.71
CA LYS A 208 -20.07 -16.49 -8.76
C LYS A 208 -19.59 -16.16 -10.16
N GLU A 209 -19.19 -14.91 -10.39
CA GLU A 209 -18.61 -14.48 -11.67
C GLU A 209 -17.17 -14.99 -11.80
N GLN A 210 -16.43 -15.11 -10.70
CA GLN A 210 -15.13 -15.78 -10.67
C GLN A 210 -15.20 -17.30 -10.94
N LYS A 211 -16.34 -17.94 -10.66
CA LYS A 211 -16.59 -19.37 -10.97
C LYS A 211 -16.83 -19.64 -12.45
N GLY A 212 -17.02 -18.63 -13.28
CA GLY A 212 -17.22 -18.81 -14.72
C GLY A 212 -16.01 -19.54 -15.33
N THR A 213 -16.25 -20.66 -16.01
CA THR A 213 -15.22 -21.34 -16.81
C THR A 213 -14.86 -20.54 -18.06
N GLU A 214 -15.75 -19.62 -18.47
CA GLU A 214 -15.52 -18.73 -19.60
C GLU A 214 -14.48 -17.66 -19.22
N PRO A 215 -13.39 -17.57 -19.99
CA PRO A 215 -12.34 -16.61 -19.72
C PRO A 215 -12.84 -15.20 -19.95
N ARG A 216 -12.72 -14.35 -18.92
CA ARG A 216 -13.06 -12.93 -19.05
C ARG A 216 -11.94 -12.22 -19.80
N LEU A 217 -12.04 -12.17 -21.12
CA LEU A 217 -11.05 -11.52 -21.96
C LEU A 217 -11.41 -10.07 -22.27
N TYR A 218 -10.41 -9.20 -22.33
CA TYR A 218 -10.54 -7.89 -22.95
C TYR A 218 -10.70 -8.10 -24.46
N PRO A 219 -11.77 -7.59 -25.07
CA PRO A 219 -12.27 -8.08 -26.37
C PRO A 219 -11.43 -7.64 -27.57
N VAL A 220 -10.30 -6.97 -27.34
CA VAL A 220 -9.35 -6.56 -28.37
C VAL A 220 -7.92 -6.76 -27.87
N PRO A 221 -6.94 -6.90 -28.77
CA PRO A 221 -5.53 -6.96 -28.38
C PRO A 221 -5.11 -5.72 -27.63
N ALA A 222 -4.32 -5.91 -26.57
CA ALA A 222 -3.79 -4.84 -25.77
C ALA A 222 -2.30 -5.08 -25.44
N PHE A 223 -1.48 -4.05 -25.57
CA PHE A 223 -0.02 -4.12 -25.36
C PHE A 223 0.46 -2.97 -24.48
N SER A 224 1.43 -3.23 -23.62
CA SER A 224 2.26 -2.22 -22.98
C SER A 224 3.55 -2.05 -23.77
N ILE A 225 4.05 -0.82 -23.81
CA ILE A 225 5.34 -0.45 -24.40
C ILE A 225 6.06 0.53 -23.48
N SER A 226 7.37 0.73 -23.69
CA SER A 226 8.13 1.73 -22.93
C SER A 226 7.56 3.10 -23.21
N LYS A 227 7.75 4.00 -22.26
CA LYS A 227 7.48 5.41 -22.44
C LYS A 227 8.31 5.97 -23.58
N SER A 228 9.57 5.56 -23.74
CA SER A 228 10.41 5.96 -24.88
C SER A 228 9.81 5.52 -26.22
N ASP A 229 9.36 4.27 -26.34
CA ASP A 229 8.70 3.76 -27.56
C ASP A 229 7.35 4.44 -27.79
N GLY A 230 6.61 4.73 -26.71
CA GLY A 230 5.38 5.51 -26.74
C GLY A 230 5.63 6.93 -27.27
N GLN A 231 6.69 7.60 -26.84
CA GLN A 231 7.08 8.92 -27.37
C GLN A 231 7.50 8.85 -28.85
N ILE A 232 8.16 7.77 -29.28
CA ILE A 232 8.48 7.56 -30.69
C ILE A 232 7.20 7.40 -31.51
N LEU A 233 6.29 6.53 -31.08
CA LEU A 233 5.02 6.28 -31.77
C LEU A 233 4.15 7.54 -31.80
N LYS A 234 4.07 8.28 -30.69
CA LYS A 234 3.39 9.56 -30.60
C LYS A 234 3.94 10.57 -31.60
N LYS A 235 5.27 10.73 -31.68
CA LYS A 235 5.91 11.63 -32.68
C LYS A 235 5.58 11.23 -34.12
N ARG A 236 5.42 9.94 -34.41
CA ARG A 236 4.99 9.47 -35.73
C ARG A 236 3.54 9.85 -36.02
N VAL A 237 2.64 9.61 -35.06
CA VAL A 237 1.22 10.01 -35.14
C VAL A 237 1.08 11.53 -35.31
N ASP A 238 1.84 12.33 -34.56
CA ASP A 238 1.85 13.79 -34.65
C ASP A 238 2.34 14.29 -36.03
N ALA A 239 3.19 13.52 -36.73
CA ALA A 239 3.69 13.84 -38.06
C ALA A 239 2.75 13.41 -39.20
N GLY A 240 1.80 12.52 -38.95
CA GLY A 240 0.82 12.06 -39.93
C GLY A 240 0.26 10.67 -39.65
N PRO A 241 -0.65 10.17 -40.51
CA PRO A 241 -1.25 8.85 -40.35
C PRO A 241 -0.19 7.75 -40.19
N THR A 242 -0.26 7.04 -39.07
CA THR A 242 0.71 6.02 -38.68
C THR A 242 -0.02 4.72 -38.40
N LYS A 243 0.51 3.61 -38.91
CA LYS A 243 -0.04 2.26 -38.65
C LYS A 243 0.92 1.42 -37.82
N VAL A 244 0.34 0.50 -37.06
CA VAL A 244 1.06 -0.55 -36.34
C VAL A 244 0.56 -1.91 -36.79
N ARG A 245 1.44 -2.91 -36.70
CA ARG A 245 1.11 -4.33 -36.85
C ARG A 245 1.21 -5.02 -35.50
N MET A 246 0.21 -5.84 -35.18
CA MET A 246 0.13 -6.60 -33.95
C MET A 246 -0.02 -8.10 -34.23
N ASN A 247 0.75 -8.90 -33.51
CA ASN A 247 0.57 -10.33 -33.40
C ASN A 247 0.53 -10.71 -31.92
N LEU A 248 -0.45 -11.53 -31.54
CA LEU A 248 -0.58 -12.09 -30.21
C LEU A 248 -1.24 -13.46 -30.32
N LYS A 249 -0.45 -14.49 -30.06
CA LYS A 249 -0.93 -15.85 -29.82
C LYS A 249 -0.84 -16.11 -28.33
N TYR A 250 -1.96 -16.52 -27.74
CA TYR A 250 -2.04 -16.90 -26.35
C TYR A 250 -2.63 -18.31 -26.23
N SER A 251 -2.40 -18.96 -25.08
CA SER A 251 -3.08 -20.19 -24.70
C SER A 251 -3.99 -19.94 -23.50
N LEU A 252 -5.09 -20.70 -23.47
CA LEU A 252 -5.95 -20.87 -22.32
C LEU A 252 -5.85 -22.33 -21.88
N SER A 253 -5.20 -22.58 -20.75
CA SER A 253 -4.93 -23.94 -20.28
C SER A 253 -5.46 -24.16 -18.87
N PRO A 254 -6.33 -25.16 -18.62
CA PRO A 254 -6.68 -25.54 -17.26
C PRO A 254 -5.45 -26.13 -16.57
N GLY A 255 -5.37 -25.94 -15.26
CA GLY A 255 -4.39 -26.64 -14.44
C GLY A 255 -4.88 -26.86 -13.02
N THR A 256 -4.03 -27.49 -12.20
CA THR A 256 -4.31 -27.71 -10.78
C THR A 256 -3.41 -26.79 -9.96
N ALA A 257 -4.03 -25.90 -9.19
CA ALA A 257 -3.36 -25.01 -8.25
C ALA A 257 -3.65 -25.44 -6.82
N ARG A 258 -2.83 -24.96 -5.88
CA ARG A 258 -2.95 -25.28 -4.45
C ARG A 258 -2.87 -24.00 -3.64
N ASN A 259 -3.89 -23.74 -2.84
CA ASN A 259 -3.69 -22.87 -1.69
C ASN A 259 -3.01 -23.67 -0.58
N LEU A 260 -2.19 -23.01 0.23
CA LEU A 260 -1.60 -23.59 1.43
C LEU A 260 -2.25 -22.95 2.65
N VAL A 261 -2.65 -23.78 3.63
CA VAL A 261 -3.26 -23.31 4.88
C VAL A 261 -2.58 -23.95 6.07
N GLY A 262 -2.31 -23.16 7.12
CA GLY A 262 -1.83 -23.61 8.42
C GLY A 262 -2.48 -22.83 9.56
N GLU A 263 -2.50 -23.40 10.76
CA GLU A 263 -3.33 -22.91 11.87
C GLU A 263 -2.54 -22.78 13.18
N LEU A 264 -2.82 -21.73 13.94
CA LEU A 264 -2.46 -21.64 15.36
C LEU A 264 -3.73 -21.43 16.18
N PRO A 265 -4.17 -22.42 16.98
CA PRO A 265 -5.41 -22.31 17.74
C PRO A 265 -5.32 -21.20 18.77
N GLY A 266 -6.42 -20.48 18.95
CA GLY A 266 -6.60 -19.53 20.04
C GLY A 266 -6.79 -20.23 21.40
N ASN A 267 -6.92 -19.44 22.46
CA ASN A 267 -7.15 -19.89 23.83
C ASN A 267 -8.59 -20.39 24.11
N GLY A 268 -9.47 -20.38 23.10
CA GLY A 268 -10.85 -20.84 23.19
C GLY A 268 -11.83 -19.85 23.83
N LYS A 269 -11.39 -18.65 24.23
CA LYS A 269 -12.31 -17.61 24.78
C LYS A 269 -13.23 -17.00 23.72
N THR A 270 -12.81 -17.04 22.47
CA THR A 270 -13.62 -16.60 21.31
C THR A 270 -13.54 -17.66 20.22
N ASN A 271 -14.52 -17.64 19.30
CA ASN A 271 -14.47 -18.42 18.07
C ASN A 271 -13.92 -17.60 16.88
N GLU A 272 -13.34 -16.43 17.14
CA GLU A 272 -12.85 -15.50 16.14
C GLU A 272 -11.53 -15.95 15.50
N VAL A 273 -11.33 -15.49 14.26
CA VAL A 273 -10.19 -15.85 13.43
C VAL A 273 -9.54 -14.58 12.86
N ILE A 274 -8.22 -14.50 12.95
CA ILE A 274 -7.42 -13.57 12.15
C ILE A 274 -6.79 -14.40 11.04
N ILE A 275 -7.06 -14.03 9.79
CA ILE A 275 -6.45 -14.66 8.62
C ILE A 275 -5.26 -13.79 8.23
N ILE A 276 -4.09 -14.41 8.07
CA ILE A 276 -2.82 -13.72 7.78
C ILE A 276 -2.25 -14.41 6.55
N GLY A 277 -2.06 -13.68 5.45
CA GLY A 277 -1.62 -14.33 4.22
C GLY A 277 -1.60 -13.41 3.03
N GLY A 278 -1.36 -13.98 1.86
CA GLY A 278 -1.32 -13.27 0.59
C GLY A 278 -0.94 -14.22 -0.53
N HIS A 279 -0.85 -13.71 -1.76
CA HIS A 279 -0.53 -14.55 -2.89
C HIS A 279 0.94 -14.98 -2.94
N TYR A 280 1.22 -16.17 -3.48
CA TYR A 280 2.59 -16.68 -3.64
C TYR A 280 3.02 -16.85 -5.10
N ASP A 281 2.11 -16.75 -6.06
CA ASP A 281 2.43 -16.66 -7.49
C ASP A 281 3.08 -15.33 -7.86
N SER A 282 3.89 -15.32 -8.92
CA SER A 282 4.64 -14.15 -9.36
C SER A 282 4.82 -14.08 -10.87
N TRP A 283 4.95 -12.84 -11.36
CA TRP A 283 5.58 -12.56 -12.64
C TRP A 283 7.10 -12.49 -12.48
N PHE A 284 7.81 -13.15 -13.38
CA PHE A 284 9.27 -13.21 -13.36
C PHE A 284 9.80 -13.60 -11.97
N ASP A 285 10.93 -13.03 -11.54
CA ASP A 285 11.54 -13.32 -10.25
C ASP A 285 10.64 -12.95 -9.05
N GLY A 286 9.78 -11.93 -9.20
CA GLY A 286 8.76 -11.59 -8.20
C GLY A 286 9.31 -11.26 -6.81
N ALA A 287 10.52 -10.69 -6.73
CA ALA A 287 11.20 -10.51 -5.46
C ALA A 287 10.37 -9.65 -4.49
N ILE A 288 9.80 -8.54 -4.96
CA ILE A 288 8.86 -7.72 -4.19
C ILE A 288 7.44 -8.29 -4.26
N ASP A 289 7.05 -8.78 -5.45
CA ASP A 289 5.72 -9.26 -5.75
C ASP A 289 5.69 -10.75 -6.13
N ASN A 290 5.56 -11.67 -5.18
CA ASN A 290 5.33 -11.40 -3.75
C ASN A 290 6.19 -12.26 -2.81
N LEU A 291 7.38 -12.64 -3.29
CA LEU A 291 8.20 -13.65 -2.62
C LEU A 291 8.86 -13.16 -1.34
N GLY A 292 9.22 -11.87 -1.26
CA GLY A 292 9.68 -11.26 -0.02
C GLY A 292 8.60 -11.25 1.06
N SER A 293 7.34 -11.06 0.68
CA SER A 293 6.21 -11.11 1.61
C SER A 293 5.90 -12.53 2.07
N GLN A 294 6.11 -13.55 1.23
CA GLN A 294 6.03 -14.95 1.67
C GLN A 294 7.12 -15.31 2.68
N ALA A 295 8.35 -14.79 2.52
CA ALA A 295 9.40 -14.92 3.55
C ALA A 295 9.01 -14.21 4.86
N SER A 296 8.41 -13.02 4.79
CA SER A 296 7.81 -12.32 5.93
C SER A 296 6.69 -13.15 6.58
N LEU A 297 5.83 -13.80 5.80
CA LEU A 297 4.75 -14.65 6.30
C LEU A 297 5.29 -15.84 7.11
N LEU A 298 6.36 -16.49 6.65
CA LEU A 298 7.05 -17.55 7.40
C LEU A 298 7.63 -17.02 8.73
N ALA A 299 8.19 -15.80 8.73
CA ALA A 299 8.68 -15.16 9.93
C ALA A 299 7.54 -14.85 10.93
N ILE A 300 6.42 -14.32 10.46
CA ILE A 300 5.23 -14.04 11.28
C ILE A 300 4.68 -15.34 11.87
N ALA A 301 4.55 -16.40 11.06
CA ALA A 301 4.13 -17.72 11.51
C ALA A 301 5.04 -18.26 12.62
N LYS A 302 6.36 -18.19 12.41
CA LYS A 302 7.36 -18.61 13.38
C LYS A 302 7.23 -17.82 14.68
N TYR A 303 7.04 -16.50 14.64
CA TYR A 303 6.87 -15.67 15.85
C TYR A 303 5.64 -16.12 16.65
N PHE A 304 4.47 -16.18 16.02
CA PHE A 304 3.21 -16.49 16.72
C PHE A 304 3.10 -17.95 17.18
N SER A 305 3.86 -18.87 16.58
CA SER A 305 3.97 -20.25 17.07
C SER A 305 4.61 -20.33 18.46
N ARG A 306 5.52 -19.38 18.78
CA ARG A 306 6.25 -19.30 20.05
C ARG A 306 5.46 -18.57 21.13
N ILE A 307 4.42 -17.82 20.73
CA ILE A 307 3.49 -17.20 21.67
C ILE A 307 2.59 -18.28 22.28
N PRO A 308 2.51 -18.39 23.62
CA PRO A 308 1.68 -19.40 24.27
C PRO A 308 0.23 -19.30 23.82
N GLN A 309 -0.41 -20.46 23.58
CA GLN A 309 -1.81 -20.52 23.15
C GLN A 309 -2.74 -19.72 24.06
N ALA A 310 -2.49 -19.70 25.38
CA ALA A 310 -3.27 -18.94 26.36
C ALA A 310 -3.32 -17.42 26.07
N GLN A 311 -2.31 -16.87 25.41
CA GLN A 311 -2.20 -15.45 25.04
C GLN A 311 -2.82 -15.13 23.67
N ARG A 312 -3.16 -16.15 22.87
CA ARG A 312 -3.81 -15.96 21.57
C ARG A 312 -5.33 -15.95 21.75
N ASN A 313 -5.94 -14.77 21.91
CA ASN A 313 -7.40 -14.68 22.10
C ASN A 313 -8.25 -15.13 20.89
N ARG A 314 -7.62 -15.27 19.72
CA ARG A 314 -8.23 -15.66 18.45
C ARG A 314 -7.37 -16.76 17.81
N THR A 315 -7.99 -17.56 16.97
CA THR A 315 -7.24 -18.48 16.10
C THR A 315 -6.55 -17.67 15.00
N LEU A 316 -5.29 -17.98 14.72
CA LEU A 316 -4.56 -17.39 13.60
C LEU A 316 -4.53 -18.42 12.45
N LEU A 317 -5.03 -18.03 11.29
CA LEU A 317 -5.06 -18.85 10.09
C LEU A 317 -4.06 -18.27 9.09
N PHE A 318 -2.99 -19.01 8.81
CA PHE A 318 -1.97 -18.62 7.84
C PHE A 318 -2.32 -19.18 6.47
N VAL A 319 -2.28 -18.33 5.44
CA VAL A 319 -2.62 -18.73 4.07
C VAL A 319 -1.62 -18.21 3.05
N SER A 320 -1.17 -19.08 2.16
CA SER A 320 -0.49 -18.69 0.91
C SER A 320 -1.41 -19.07 -0.24
N LEU A 321 -1.93 -18.05 -0.93
CA LEU A 321 -2.98 -18.20 -1.93
C LEU A 321 -2.39 -18.16 -3.34
N PHE A 322 -2.97 -18.87 -4.29
CA PHE A 322 -2.47 -18.88 -5.67
C PHE A 322 -3.42 -18.16 -6.62
N GLY A 323 -2.88 -17.57 -7.68
CA GLY A 323 -3.63 -17.07 -8.82
C GLY A 323 -4.07 -15.62 -8.70
N HIS A 324 -3.32 -14.80 -7.94
CA HIS A 324 -3.47 -13.34 -7.99
C HIS A 324 -2.96 -12.78 -9.33
N GLU A 325 -1.86 -13.32 -9.85
CA GLU A 325 -1.18 -12.91 -11.08
C GLU A 325 -1.70 -13.64 -12.34
N TYR A 326 -2.84 -14.33 -12.21
CA TYR A 326 -3.40 -15.17 -13.24
C TYR A 326 -4.43 -14.42 -14.07
N GLY A 327 -4.04 -14.06 -15.30
CA GLY A 327 -4.82 -13.27 -16.26
C GLY A 327 -6.10 -13.93 -16.82
N VAL A 328 -6.91 -14.60 -16.01
CA VAL A 328 -8.33 -14.86 -16.32
C VAL A 328 -9.04 -14.86 -14.98
N ASN A 329 -9.88 -13.88 -14.64
CA ASN A 329 -10.51 -13.80 -13.31
C ASN A 329 -9.45 -13.86 -12.18
N THR A 330 -8.66 -12.79 -12.03
CA THR A 330 -7.65 -12.66 -10.96
C THR A 330 -8.22 -13.03 -9.59
N GLU A 331 -7.40 -13.63 -8.72
CA GLU A 331 -7.74 -14.02 -7.35
C GLU A 331 -8.52 -15.35 -7.22
N MET A 332 -8.39 -16.26 -8.18
CA MET A 332 -9.10 -17.55 -8.15
C MET A 332 -8.84 -18.37 -6.88
N GLY A 333 -7.59 -18.37 -6.36
CA GLY A 333 -7.28 -19.04 -5.09
C GLY A 333 -7.97 -18.36 -3.90
N HIS A 334 -8.13 -17.04 -3.92
CA HIS A 334 -8.89 -16.34 -2.89
C HIS A 334 -10.37 -16.75 -2.93
N ALA A 335 -10.99 -16.82 -4.12
CA ALA A 335 -12.36 -17.31 -4.26
C ALA A 335 -12.52 -18.75 -3.79
N ALA A 336 -11.64 -19.64 -4.21
CA ALA A 336 -11.65 -21.04 -3.79
C ALA A 336 -11.49 -21.18 -2.27
N PHE A 337 -10.62 -20.35 -1.67
CA PHE A 337 -10.42 -20.33 -0.23
C PHE A 337 -11.66 -19.83 0.52
N VAL A 338 -12.23 -18.69 0.11
CA VAL A 338 -13.46 -18.14 0.70
C VAL A 338 -14.62 -19.13 0.62
N GLU A 339 -14.79 -19.81 -0.51
CA GLU A 339 -15.82 -20.84 -0.69
C GLU A 339 -15.63 -22.00 0.29
N LYS A 340 -14.41 -22.55 0.35
CA LYS A 340 -14.05 -23.62 1.30
C LYS A 340 -14.12 -23.18 2.75
N ARG A 341 -14.07 -21.87 3.02
CA ARG A 341 -14.12 -21.25 4.36
C ARG A 341 -15.39 -20.47 4.63
N SER A 342 -16.48 -20.84 3.97
CA SER A 342 -17.80 -20.27 4.26
C SER A 342 -18.23 -20.46 5.73
N ASP A 343 -17.64 -21.43 6.45
CA ASP A 343 -17.81 -21.65 7.88
C ASP A 343 -17.20 -20.54 8.77
N LEU A 344 -16.29 -19.73 8.22
CA LEU A 344 -15.69 -18.58 8.92
C LEU A 344 -16.56 -17.32 8.84
N GLN A 345 -17.68 -17.35 8.12
CA GLN A 345 -18.54 -16.18 7.96
C GLN A 345 -19.00 -15.63 9.32
N GLY A 346 -18.77 -14.33 9.54
CA GLY A 346 -19.08 -13.65 10.80
C GLY A 346 -18.11 -13.94 11.95
N ARG A 347 -17.01 -14.67 11.71
CA ARG A 347 -15.95 -14.97 12.68
C ARG A 347 -14.60 -14.35 12.32
N VAL A 348 -14.42 -13.92 11.06
CA VAL A 348 -13.17 -13.29 10.59
C VAL A 348 -13.07 -11.87 11.15
N THR A 349 -12.13 -11.67 12.06
CA THR A 349 -11.80 -10.37 12.65
C THR A 349 -11.06 -9.47 11.66
N CYS A 350 -10.15 -10.08 10.89
CA CYS A 350 -9.35 -9.39 9.88
C CYS A 350 -8.75 -10.44 8.93
N PHE A 351 -8.80 -10.19 7.63
CA PHE A 351 -7.84 -10.67 6.66
C PHE A 351 -6.72 -9.64 6.54
N LEU A 352 -5.56 -9.93 7.13
CA LEU A 352 -4.36 -9.13 7.01
C LEU A 352 -3.56 -9.63 5.82
N ASN A 353 -3.61 -8.87 4.72
CA ASN A 353 -2.90 -9.20 3.50
C ASN A 353 -1.42 -8.82 3.59
N ILE A 354 -0.55 -9.77 3.27
CA ILE A 354 0.91 -9.67 3.31
C ILE A 354 1.39 -9.62 1.85
N ASP A 355 1.40 -8.41 1.29
CA ASP A 355 1.81 -8.10 -0.08
C ASP A 355 2.70 -6.85 -0.10
N GLY A 356 3.76 -6.88 -0.93
CA GLY A 356 4.68 -5.77 -1.15
C GLY A 356 5.38 -5.35 0.14
N SER A 357 6.14 -6.28 0.74
CA SER A 357 6.77 -6.12 2.05
C SER A 357 8.05 -5.25 2.03
N GLY A 358 8.06 -4.17 1.25
CA GLY A 358 9.09 -3.13 1.28
C GLY A 358 9.98 -3.12 0.04
N SER A 359 10.51 -1.95 -0.27
CA SER A 359 11.40 -1.74 -1.42
C SER A 359 12.15 -0.42 -1.26
N TRP A 360 13.27 -0.27 -1.97
CA TRP A 360 13.87 1.03 -2.19
C TRP A 360 12.97 1.89 -3.08
N GLY A 361 12.91 3.19 -2.79
CA GLY A 361 12.19 4.13 -3.61
C GLY A 361 12.94 4.43 -4.90
N TRP A 362 12.20 4.37 -6.00
CA TRP A 362 12.67 4.74 -7.33
C TRP A 362 11.63 5.64 -7.98
N GLU A 363 12.07 6.74 -8.58
CA GLU A 363 11.16 7.66 -9.26
C GLU A 363 11.59 7.83 -10.70
N GLU A 364 10.59 7.89 -11.57
CA GLU A 364 10.78 8.16 -12.99
C GLU A 364 10.78 9.67 -13.22
N LYS A 365 11.74 10.17 -14.00
CA LYS A 365 11.79 11.55 -14.43
C LYS A 365 10.87 11.74 -15.64
N ASP A 366 9.84 12.58 -15.46
CA ASP A 366 8.75 12.72 -16.42
C ASP A 366 9.18 13.04 -17.86
N ASP A 367 10.22 13.86 -18.04
CA ASP A 367 10.68 14.36 -19.33
C ASP A 367 11.53 13.37 -20.14
N THR A 368 12.21 12.46 -19.46
CA THR A 368 13.26 11.59 -20.03
C THR A 368 12.94 10.12 -19.89
N GLY A 369 12.06 9.75 -18.94
CA GLY A 369 11.80 8.36 -18.58
C GLY A 369 12.94 7.72 -17.78
N GLU A 370 13.95 8.49 -17.37
CA GLU A 370 15.05 8.01 -16.55
C GLU A 370 14.54 7.63 -15.15
N ILE A 371 14.94 6.46 -14.65
CA ILE A 371 14.56 5.97 -13.32
C ILE A 371 15.72 6.21 -12.35
N LEU A 372 15.47 6.96 -11.28
CA LEU A 372 16.47 7.39 -10.30
C LEU A 372 16.11 6.90 -8.89
N PRO A 373 17.10 6.50 -8.08
CA PRO A 373 16.84 6.13 -6.69
C PRO A 373 16.51 7.36 -5.86
N THR A 374 15.56 7.22 -4.93
CA THR A 374 15.19 8.29 -3.98
C THR A 374 16.11 8.37 -2.77
N ASN A 375 16.97 7.35 -2.57
CA ASN A 375 17.77 7.13 -1.37
C ASN A 375 16.94 6.97 -0.08
N ALA A 376 15.68 6.54 -0.20
CA ALA A 376 14.79 6.22 0.92
C ALA A 376 13.97 4.95 0.62
N ASP A 377 13.28 4.40 1.62
CA ASP A 377 12.26 3.38 1.36
C ASP A 377 11.15 3.96 0.47
N ASP A 378 10.55 3.13 -0.38
CA ASP A 378 9.50 3.58 -1.29
C ASP A 378 8.23 4.03 -0.55
N LYS A 379 7.39 4.77 -1.27
CA LYS A 379 6.06 5.17 -0.83
C LYS A 379 5.20 3.93 -0.58
N GLY A 380 4.37 4.02 0.46
CA GLY A 380 3.45 2.94 0.83
C GLY A 380 2.05 3.43 1.08
N GLY A 381 1.12 2.48 1.16
CA GLY A 381 -0.29 2.73 1.35
C GLY A 381 -0.91 1.85 2.43
N VAL A 382 -1.86 2.44 3.17
CA VAL A 382 -2.78 1.73 4.07
C VAL A 382 -4.13 1.61 3.37
N PHE A 383 -4.57 0.37 3.16
CA PHE A 383 -5.85 0.03 2.55
C PHE A 383 -6.66 -0.85 3.49
N THR A 384 -7.91 -0.49 3.76
CA THR A 384 -8.74 -1.17 4.78
C THR A 384 -10.24 -1.00 4.55
N THR A 385 -11.03 -1.97 5.02
CA THR A 385 -12.51 -1.90 5.08
C THR A 385 -13.03 -1.24 6.36
N SER A 386 -12.16 -1.04 7.36
CA SER A 386 -12.55 -0.60 8.70
C SER A 386 -11.69 0.56 9.21
N TRP A 387 -12.36 1.56 9.79
CA TRP A 387 -11.71 2.65 10.54
C TRP A 387 -10.91 2.15 11.75
N ALA A 388 -11.39 1.10 12.41
CA ALA A 388 -10.69 0.53 13.56
C ALA A 388 -9.35 -0.10 13.14
N LEU A 389 -9.35 -0.85 12.03
CA LEU A 389 -8.12 -1.38 11.43
C LEU A 389 -7.19 -0.27 10.94
N SER A 390 -7.75 0.85 10.46
CA SER A 390 -6.95 2.01 10.09
C SER A 390 -6.21 2.62 11.28
N ALA A 391 -6.88 2.76 12.43
CA ALA A 391 -6.27 3.32 13.64
C ALA A 391 -5.17 2.38 14.20
N ILE A 392 -5.41 1.07 14.19
CA ILE A 392 -4.44 0.04 14.60
C ILE A 392 -3.21 0.11 13.69
N SER A 393 -3.40 0.07 12.38
CA SER A 393 -2.29 0.07 11.42
C SER A 393 -1.46 1.36 11.45
N HIS A 394 -2.07 2.52 11.70
CA HIS A 394 -1.34 3.78 11.81
C HIS A 394 -0.25 3.77 12.88
N ARG A 395 -0.47 3.13 14.03
CA ARG A 395 0.54 3.02 15.09
C ARG A 395 1.74 2.21 14.61
N ALA A 396 1.49 1.09 13.94
CA ALA A 396 2.55 0.25 13.38
C ALA A 396 3.31 0.97 12.24
N VAL A 397 2.60 1.60 11.30
CA VAL A 397 3.21 2.37 10.21
C VAL A 397 4.10 3.47 10.75
N TYR A 398 3.61 4.25 11.72
CA TYR A 398 4.37 5.34 12.34
C TYR A 398 5.68 4.85 12.98
N LYS A 399 5.66 3.65 13.58
CA LYS A 399 6.82 3.09 14.28
C LYS A 399 7.86 2.50 13.32
N TYR A 400 7.45 1.82 12.25
CA TYR A 400 8.35 0.99 11.45
C TYR A 400 8.60 1.49 10.02
N ALA A 401 7.74 2.35 9.47
CA ALA A 401 7.93 2.90 8.13
C ALA A 401 9.05 3.96 8.10
N LYS A 402 9.90 3.93 7.08
CA LYS A 402 10.96 4.93 6.85
C LYS A 402 10.76 5.76 5.55
N GLY A 403 9.61 5.62 4.89
CA GLY A 403 9.22 6.35 3.67
C GLY A 403 7.89 7.08 3.84
N PRO A 404 7.40 7.80 2.82
CA PRO A 404 6.09 8.44 2.85
C PRO A 404 4.96 7.40 2.79
N TRP A 405 3.95 7.54 3.66
CA TRP A 405 2.82 6.62 3.74
C TRP A 405 1.50 7.38 3.61
N GLY A 406 0.67 6.95 2.65
CA GLY A 406 -0.66 7.46 2.43
C GLY A 406 -1.72 6.57 3.07
N GLN A 407 -2.74 7.18 3.67
CA GLN A 407 -3.98 6.48 4.01
C GLN A 407 -4.97 6.68 2.88
N TYR A 408 -5.54 5.60 2.37
CA TYR A 408 -6.51 5.64 1.29
C TYR A 408 -7.94 5.51 1.83
N PRO A 409 -8.95 6.10 1.16
CA PRO A 409 -10.32 6.07 1.62
C PRO A 409 -10.80 4.64 1.86
N LEU A 410 -11.69 4.46 2.85
CA LEU A 410 -12.37 3.18 3.05
C LEU A 410 -12.99 2.69 1.73
N ASN A 411 -12.83 1.40 1.46
CA ASN A 411 -13.28 0.74 0.23
C ASN A 411 -12.54 1.13 -1.06
N SER A 412 -11.41 1.86 -0.95
CA SER A 412 -10.42 1.91 -2.02
C SER A 412 -9.62 0.60 -1.97
N PHE A 413 -10.07 -0.44 -2.66
CA PHE A 413 -9.38 -1.73 -2.63
C PHE A 413 -8.33 -1.83 -3.73
N VAL A 414 -7.19 -2.43 -3.40
CA VAL A 414 -6.06 -2.71 -4.31
C VAL A 414 -5.51 -4.11 -4.00
N ALA A 415 -4.79 -4.71 -4.94
CA ALA A 415 -4.22 -6.07 -4.81
C ALA A 415 -5.29 -7.08 -4.34
N ASP A 416 -4.90 -8.08 -3.54
CA ASP A 416 -5.76 -9.17 -3.02
C ASP A 416 -6.99 -8.71 -2.20
N LEU A 417 -7.09 -7.43 -1.86
CA LEU A 417 -8.24 -6.90 -1.13
C LEU A 417 -9.44 -6.62 -2.02
N TYR A 418 -9.23 -6.40 -3.32
CA TYR A 418 -10.34 -6.12 -4.26
C TYR A 418 -10.80 -7.44 -4.87
N GLY A 419 -11.88 -8.04 -4.34
CA GLY A 419 -12.40 -9.28 -4.92
C GLY A 419 -13.06 -10.21 -3.90
N PRO A 420 -12.78 -11.54 -3.91
CA PRO A 420 -13.54 -12.53 -3.14
C PRO A 420 -13.51 -12.31 -1.64
N ILE A 421 -12.37 -11.87 -1.08
CA ILE A 421 -12.21 -11.70 0.36
C ILE A 421 -13.09 -10.55 0.87
N SER A 422 -12.97 -9.36 0.29
CA SER A 422 -13.82 -8.22 0.65
C SER A 422 -15.28 -8.45 0.23
N GLY A 423 -15.49 -9.11 -0.91
CA GLY A 423 -16.81 -9.54 -1.39
C GLY A 423 -17.55 -10.46 -0.41
N ALA A 424 -16.81 -11.29 0.34
CA ALA A 424 -17.38 -12.16 1.37
C ALA A 424 -17.82 -11.45 2.66
N GLY A 425 -17.53 -10.16 2.82
CA GLY A 425 -17.87 -9.48 4.07
C GLY A 425 -16.79 -9.55 5.15
N TRP A 426 -15.55 -9.90 4.80
CA TRP A 426 -14.48 -10.04 5.79
C TRP A 426 -13.73 -8.70 5.95
N PRO A 427 -13.50 -8.24 7.18
CA PRO A 427 -12.73 -7.03 7.40
C PRO A 427 -11.31 -7.22 6.85
N CYS A 428 -10.79 -6.26 6.09
CA CYS A 428 -9.51 -6.40 5.41
C CYS A 428 -8.53 -5.29 5.79
N LEU A 429 -7.25 -5.63 5.84
CA LEU A 429 -6.15 -4.67 6.00
C LEU A 429 -4.98 -5.06 5.10
N LEU A 430 -4.41 -4.09 4.39
CA LEU A 430 -3.18 -4.24 3.61
C LEU A 430 -2.27 -3.04 3.85
N LEU A 431 -1.01 -3.34 4.13
CA LEU A 431 0.08 -2.38 4.29
C LEU A 431 1.13 -2.68 3.22
N ILE A 432 1.07 -1.97 2.10
CA ILE A 432 1.77 -2.32 0.87
C ILE A 432 2.73 -1.21 0.42
N SER A 433 3.88 -1.61 -0.10
CA SER A 433 4.81 -0.73 -0.81
C SER A 433 5.53 -1.54 -1.89
N LYS A 434 5.41 -1.09 -3.14
CA LYS A 434 6.09 -1.67 -4.31
C LYS A 434 6.86 -0.57 -5.01
N HIS A 435 7.95 -0.93 -5.67
CA HIS A 435 8.71 0.01 -6.48
C HIS A 435 8.40 -0.10 -7.97
N ILE A 436 8.94 0.84 -8.74
CA ILE A 436 8.65 0.98 -10.17
C ILE A 436 8.88 -0.29 -11.00
N TYR A 437 9.85 -1.16 -10.65
CA TYR A 437 10.13 -2.40 -11.39
C TYR A 437 9.14 -3.55 -11.14
N TYR A 438 8.09 -3.31 -10.35
CA TYR A 438 6.97 -4.22 -10.14
C TYR A 438 6.46 -4.82 -11.47
N HIS A 439 6.22 -6.13 -11.48
CA HIS A 439 5.84 -6.95 -12.64
C HIS A 439 6.85 -7.04 -13.78
N SER A 440 8.06 -6.50 -13.67
CA SER A 440 9.04 -6.62 -14.76
C SER A 440 10.07 -7.71 -14.48
N PRO A 441 10.86 -8.14 -15.49
CA PRO A 441 12.05 -8.97 -15.27
C PRO A 441 13.10 -8.33 -14.36
N LEU A 442 12.91 -7.06 -14.00
CA LEU A 442 13.74 -6.31 -13.07
C LEU A 442 13.19 -6.34 -11.64
N ASP A 443 12.12 -7.09 -11.33
CA ASP A 443 11.70 -7.34 -9.94
C ASP A 443 12.57 -8.43 -9.29
N THR A 444 13.83 -8.09 -9.02
CA THR A 444 14.88 -9.00 -8.56
C THR A 444 15.33 -8.68 -7.13
N ILE A 445 15.94 -9.67 -6.47
CA ILE A 445 16.25 -9.61 -5.04
C ILE A 445 17.26 -8.52 -4.65
N ASP A 446 18.11 -8.06 -5.56
CA ASP A 446 19.09 -6.98 -5.30
C ASP A 446 18.43 -5.60 -5.07
N ARG A 447 17.16 -5.44 -5.42
CA ARG A 447 16.41 -4.19 -5.24
C ARG A 447 15.66 -4.07 -3.92
N ILE A 448 15.66 -5.13 -3.12
CA ILE A 448 14.96 -5.23 -1.85
C ILE A 448 15.86 -5.84 -0.79
N THR A 449 16.11 -5.10 0.30
CA THR A 449 17.00 -5.58 1.35
C THR A 449 16.24 -6.44 2.36
N PRO A 450 16.89 -7.44 2.97
CA PRO A 450 16.27 -8.22 4.03
C PRO A 450 15.86 -7.38 5.25
N ASP A 451 16.55 -6.25 5.53
CA ASP A 451 16.15 -5.31 6.59
C ASP A 451 14.81 -4.64 6.30
N GLN A 452 14.54 -4.27 5.05
CA GLN A 452 13.26 -3.66 4.67
C GLN A 452 12.10 -4.62 4.91
N VAL A 453 12.24 -5.86 4.43
CA VAL A 453 11.24 -6.92 4.63
C VAL A 453 11.10 -7.28 6.10
N TYR A 454 12.22 -7.34 6.85
CA TYR A 454 12.20 -7.57 8.29
C TYR A 454 11.46 -6.45 9.04
N ARG A 455 11.68 -5.18 8.71
CA ARG A 455 10.92 -4.06 9.32
C ARG A 455 9.43 -4.13 9.00
N ARG A 456 9.04 -4.57 7.80
CA ARG A 456 7.64 -4.84 7.46
C ARG A 456 7.07 -6.05 8.19
N THR A 457 7.89 -7.06 8.47
CA THR A 457 7.54 -8.19 9.33
C THR A 457 7.18 -7.68 10.73
N LEU A 458 8.03 -6.84 11.35
CA LEU A 458 7.76 -6.21 12.65
C LEU A 458 6.48 -5.37 12.65
N MET A 459 6.25 -4.62 11.57
CA MET A 459 5.03 -3.83 11.41
C MET A 459 3.78 -4.71 11.43
N ASN A 460 3.77 -5.81 10.67
CA ASN A 460 2.64 -6.75 10.66
C ASN A 460 2.47 -7.49 11.98
N ILE A 461 3.56 -7.92 12.64
CA ILE A 461 3.50 -8.52 13.99
C ILE A 461 2.87 -7.55 14.99
N SER A 462 3.25 -6.27 14.93
CA SER A 462 2.68 -5.22 15.80
C SER A 462 1.17 -5.07 15.59
N VAL A 463 0.71 -5.09 14.34
CA VAL A 463 -0.73 -5.07 14.02
C VAL A 463 -1.41 -6.29 14.60
N ILE A 464 -0.88 -7.50 14.36
CA ILE A 464 -1.50 -8.74 14.84
C ILE A 464 -1.57 -8.78 16.37
N ASN A 465 -0.55 -8.30 17.08
CA ASN A 465 -0.60 -8.18 18.55
C ASN A 465 -1.76 -7.28 19.01
N GLU A 466 -1.92 -6.09 18.41
CA GLU A 466 -3.07 -5.21 18.72
C GLU A 466 -4.41 -5.88 18.38
N LEU A 467 -4.48 -6.64 17.28
CA LEU A 467 -5.68 -7.39 16.93
C LEU A 467 -6.00 -8.48 17.96
N LEU A 468 -5.00 -9.19 18.49
CA LEU A 468 -5.17 -10.20 19.54
C LEU A 468 -5.62 -9.60 20.89
N GLU A 469 -5.22 -8.37 21.18
CA GLU A 469 -5.63 -7.62 22.38
C GLU A 469 -7.02 -6.98 22.26
N SER A 470 -7.52 -6.81 21.02
CA SER A 470 -8.81 -6.16 20.78
C SER A 470 -9.99 -6.96 21.37
N PRO A 471 -11.04 -6.28 21.88
CA PRO A 471 -12.22 -6.95 22.43
C PRO A 471 -12.92 -7.86 21.41
N ALA A 472 -13.53 -8.94 21.90
CA ALA A 472 -14.31 -9.85 21.06
C ALA A 472 -15.45 -9.13 20.33
N GLY A 473 -15.62 -9.43 19.04
CA GLY A 473 -16.66 -8.91 18.16
C GLY A 473 -16.46 -7.45 17.73
N TYR A 474 -15.48 -6.74 18.29
CA TYR A 474 -15.28 -5.31 18.04
C TYR A 474 -15.04 -5.01 16.55
N LEU A 475 -14.07 -5.70 15.93
CA LEU A 475 -13.68 -5.43 14.54
C LEU A 475 -14.70 -5.95 13.52
N ILE A 476 -15.34 -7.08 13.81
CA ILE A 476 -16.40 -7.67 12.97
C ILE A 476 -17.63 -6.76 12.93
N ARG A 477 -17.94 -6.06 14.03
CA ARG A 477 -19.06 -5.09 14.10
C ARG A 477 -18.67 -3.71 13.58
N ALA A 478 -17.38 -3.37 13.64
CA ALA A 478 -16.83 -2.12 13.12
C ALA A 478 -16.48 -2.19 11.62
N ASP A 479 -16.91 -3.25 10.94
CA ASP A 479 -16.78 -3.38 9.48
C ASP A 479 -17.93 -2.66 8.77
N SER A 480 -17.60 -1.97 7.70
CA SER A 480 -18.55 -1.15 6.93
C SER A 480 -19.21 -1.91 5.78
N ASN A 481 -19.09 -3.25 5.75
CA ASN A 481 -19.47 -4.05 4.58
C ASN A 481 -20.99 -4.15 4.36
N PRO A 482 -21.52 -3.67 3.21
CA PRO A 482 -22.95 -3.72 2.91
C PRO A 482 -23.49 -5.12 2.55
N ASN A 483 -22.63 -6.11 2.28
CA ASN A 483 -22.99 -7.44 1.79
C ASN A 483 -23.18 -8.50 2.89
N ARG A 484 -22.98 -8.17 4.17
CA ARG A 484 -23.15 -9.11 5.28
C ARG A 484 -24.63 -9.47 5.45
N LYS A 485 -25.00 -10.75 5.23
CA LYS A 485 -26.34 -11.28 5.52
C LYS A 485 -26.50 -11.55 7.02
N SER A 486 -27.54 -10.99 7.66
CA SER A 486 -27.96 -11.40 9.00
C SER A 486 -28.53 -12.82 8.99
N LYS A 487 -28.21 -13.60 10.02
CA LYS A 487 -29.07 -14.72 10.45
C LYS A 487 -30.30 -14.17 11.17
N GLU A 488 -31.39 -14.93 11.19
CA GLU A 488 -32.55 -14.59 12.04
C GLU A 488 -32.11 -14.59 13.52
N GLY A 489 -32.17 -13.42 14.16
CA GLY A 489 -31.62 -13.16 15.49
C GLY A 489 -30.26 -12.42 15.52
N ASP A 490 -29.55 -12.34 14.39
CA ASP A 490 -28.40 -11.45 14.21
C ASP A 490 -28.91 -10.09 13.67
N SER A 491 -28.66 -9.01 14.39
CA SER A 491 -28.96 -7.62 13.99
C SER A 491 -28.04 -7.14 12.85
N ALA A 492 -28.05 -7.81 11.70
CA ALA A 492 -27.14 -7.55 10.59
C ALA A 492 -27.87 -7.34 9.24
N LYS A 493 -28.76 -6.33 9.18
CA LYS A 493 -28.50 -5.28 8.18
C LYS A 493 -27.36 -4.44 8.75
N ALA A 494 -26.66 -3.61 7.98
CA ALA A 494 -25.87 -2.55 8.59
C ALA A 494 -26.81 -1.65 9.43
N ASP A 495 -27.17 -2.06 10.65
CA ASP A 495 -27.95 -1.32 11.63
C ASP A 495 -27.01 -0.33 12.34
N LEU A 496 -26.13 0.30 11.56
CA LEU A 496 -25.42 1.51 11.94
C LEU A 496 -26.15 2.70 11.32
N THR A 497 -27.48 2.77 11.49
CA THR A 497 -27.98 4.07 11.94
C THR A 497 -27.62 4.16 13.43
N PRO A 498 -27.10 5.30 13.93
CA PRO A 498 -26.60 5.44 15.30
C PRO A 498 -27.53 4.90 16.40
N ASP A 499 -28.82 4.81 16.09
CA ASP A 499 -29.96 4.38 16.89
C ASP A 499 -30.17 2.85 17.02
N LYS A 500 -29.48 1.98 16.26
CA LYS A 500 -29.71 0.52 16.26
C LYS A 500 -28.50 -0.38 16.56
N LEU A 501 -27.37 0.21 16.97
CA LEU A 501 -26.24 -0.53 17.54
C LEU A 501 -26.71 -1.46 18.69
N PRO A 502 -26.35 -2.76 18.72
CA PRO A 502 -26.56 -3.57 19.92
C PRO A 502 -25.91 -2.83 21.08
N GLN A 503 -26.61 -2.72 22.22
CA GLN A 503 -26.07 -2.04 23.39
C GLN A 503 -24.70 -2.65 23.70
N ASN A 504 -23.68 -1.88 23.33
CA ASN A 504 -22.32 -2.17 23.65
C ASN A 504 -22.29 -2.23 25.18
N PRO A 505 -21.72 -3.27 25.82
CA PRO A 505 -21.54 -3.29 27.28
C PRO A 505 -20.78 -2.04 27.78
N TYR A 506 -20.18 -1.29 26.85
CA TYR A 506 -19.72 0.10 26.97
C TYR A 506 -20.24 0.98 25.80
N PRO A 507 -21.49 1.51 25.81
CA PRO A 507 -22.09 2.26 24.68
C PRO A 507 -21.08 3.21 24.00
N TRP A 508 -21.02 3.22 22.66
CA TRP A 508 -20.45 4.36 21.92
C TRP A 508 -21.20 5.60 22.44
N THR A 509 -20.49 6.40 23.23
CA THR A 509 -21.12 7.08 24.36
C THR A 509 -22.15 8.12 23.90
N LYS A 510 -23.32 8.17 24.55
CA LYS A 510 -24.04 9.44 24.73
C LYS A 510 -23.12 10.34 25.58
N GLY A 511 -22.19 11.05 24.94
CA GLY A 511 -21.18 11.86 25.62
C GLY A 511 -20.36 12.70 24.63
N ALA A 512 -19.47 13.53 25.16
CA ALA A 512 -18.45 14.20 24.36
C ALA A 512 -17.53 13.17 23.67
N PRO A 513 -16.78 13.54 22.61
CA PRO A 513 -15.86 12.61 21.94
C PRO A 513 -14.93 11.90 22.93
N THR A 514 -14.66 10.61 22.76
CA THR A 514 -13.76 9.85 23.63
C THR A 514 -12.65 9.19 22.82
N ASP A 515 -11.60 8.67 23.47
CA ASP A 515 -10.45 8.04 22.81
C ASP A 515 -9.80 8.92 21.72
N LEU A 516 -9.69 10.23 21.98
CA LEU A 516 -9.03 11.16 21.09
C LEU A 516 -7.56 10.76 20.93
N SER A 517 -7.06 10.83 19.70
CA SER A 517 -5.65 10.64 19.41
C SER A 517 -5.20 11.57 18.29
N MET A 518 -3.97 12.05 18.44
CA MET A 518 -3.31 12.93 17.49
C MET A 518 -1.87 12.50 17.29
N ASN A 519 -1.40 12.69 16.07
CA ASN A 519 -0.02 12.51 15.69
C ASN A 519 0.71 13.85 15.71
N ILE A 520 2.00 13.81 16.04
CA ILE A 520 2.88 14.97 16.09
C ILE A 520 4.20 14.59 15.40
N VAL A 521 4.64 15.42 14.47
CA VAL A 521 5.90 15.24 13.74
C VAL A 521 6.67 16.56 13.70
N PRO A 522 7.97 16.56 14.02
CA PRO A 522 8.72 15.45 14.62
C PRO A 522 8.36 15.27 16.11
N LEU A 523 8.56 14.08 16.70
CA LEU A 523 8.36 13.85 18.15
C LEU A 523 9.34 14.61 19.04
N LYS A 524 10.53 14.87 18.49
CA LYS A 524 11.62 15.59 19.15
C LYS A 524 11.97 16.83 18.32
N PRO A 525 11.07 17.82 18.24
CA PRO A 525 11.36 19.04 17.49
C PRO A 525 12.45 19.83 18.18
N HIS A 526 13.18 20.61 17.38
CA HIS A 526 14.06 21.63 17.90
C HIS A 526 13.48 23.02 17.67
N VAL A 527 14.00 24.02 18.38
CA VAL A 527 13.67 25.42 18.16
C VAL A 527 13.83 25.76 16.67
N PHE A 528 12.84 26.45 16.09
CA PHE A 528 12.70 26.77 14.66
C PHE A 528 12.37 25.62 13.71
N SER A 529 12.22 24.38 14.19
CA SER A 529 11.68 23.29 13.34
C SER A 529 10.15 23.36 13.27
N PRO A 530 9.54 23.08 12.10
CA PRO A 530 8.10 22.97 11.99
C PRO A 530 7.60 21.74 12.75
N VAL A 531 6.55 21.94 13.54
CA VAL A 531 5.80 20.88 14.22
C VAL A 531 4.46 20.74 13.51
N ILE A 532 4.25 19.61 12.86
CA ILE A 532 3.02 19.26 12.16
C ILE A 532 2.25 18.26 13.01
N THR A 533 0.94 18.42 13.03
CA THR A 533 0.01 17.64 13.83
C THR A 533 -1.19 17.27 12.98
N TRP A 534 -1.76 16.10 13.22
CA TRP A 534 -3.01 15.73 12.58
C TRP A 534 -3.83 14.80 13.45
N VAL A 535 -5.14 14.83 13.22
CA VAL A 535 -6.09 13.95 13.91
C VAL A 535 -5.86 12.52 13.44
N SER A 536 -5.70 11.61 14.39
CA SER A 536 -5.48 10.19 14.09
C SER A 536 -6.75 9.39 14.26
N TYR A 537 -7.49 9.65 15.33
CA TYR A 537 -8.73 8.95 15.66
C TYR A 537 -9.46 9.66 16.82
N PHE A 538 -10.79 9.52 16.88
CA PHE A 538 -11.62 9.77 18.06
C PHE A 538 -12.93 8.97 17.91
N LYS A 539 -13.62 8.70 19.02
CA LYS A 539 -14.95 8.07 19.04
C LYS A 539 -16.05 9.12 19.23
N ALA A 540 -16.85 9.38 18.20
CA ALA A 540 -18.11 10.11 18.28
C ALA A 540 -18.93 9.96 16.99
N ASP A 541 -20.23 9.69 17.11
CA ASP A 541 -21.15 9.44 15.98
C ASP A 541 -21.42 10.67 15.09
N ALA A 542 -20.93 11.86 15.46
CA ALA A 542 -21.41 13.12 14.88
C ALA A 542 -20.34 14.22 14.72
N VAL A 543 -19.07 13.83 14.54
CA VAL A 543 -18.02 14.79 14.14
C VAL A 543 -17.88 14.67 12.62
N GLU A 544 -18.65 15.49 11.90
CA GLU A 544 -18.81 15.36 10.44
C GLU A 544 -17.82 16.20 9.64
N THR A 545 -17.17 17.22 10.23
CA THR A 545 -16.34 18.19 9.49
C THR A 545 -15.08 18.63 10.27
N ALA A 546 -14.09 19.16 9.54
CA ALA A 546 -12.87 19.71 10.13
C ALA A 546 -13.12 20.94 11.04
N GLU A 547 -14.26 21.61 10.86
CA GLU A 547 -14.70 22.79 11.63
C GLU A 547 -14.88 22.50 13.13
N ASN A 548 -15.08 21.23 13.46
CA ASN A 548 -15.28 20.72 14.81
C ASN A 548 -13.98 20.42 15.57
N ILE A 549 -12.81 20.73 15.01
CA ILE A 549 -11.51 20.43 15.60
C ILE A 549 -10.74 21.72 15.87
N ARG A 550 -10.32 21.92 17.12
CA ARG A 550 -9.51 23.06 17.54
C ARG A 550 -8.15 22.59 18.08
N TRP A 551 -7.10 23.24 17.60
CA TRP A 551 -5.73 23.01 18.05
C TRP A 551 -5.25 24.16 18.94
N ASP A 552 -4.54 23.81 20.02
CA ASP A 552 -3.79 24.72 20.87
C ASP A 552 -2.35 24.21 20.98
N PHE A 553 -1.38 25.04 20.60
CA PHE A 553 0.03 24.68 20.61
C PHE A 553 0.79 25.18 21.84
N GLY A 554 0.10 25.85 22.79
CA GLY A 554 0.73 26.35 24.01
C GLY A 554 1.82 27.39 23.76
N ASN A 555 1.72 28.16 22.66
CA ASN A 555 2.70 29.20 22.32
C ASN A 555 2.28 30.58 22.88
N LEU A 556 3.18 31.23 23.63
CA LEU A 556 2.89 32.53 24.27
C LEU A 556 2.78 33.69 23.26
N LEU A 557 3.36 33.53 22.06
CA LEU A 557 3.47 34.59 21.05
C LEU A 557 2.42 34.50 19.93
N GLY A 558 1.60 33.44 19.86
CA GLY A 558 0.51 33.32 18.88
C GLY A 558 0.89 33.45 17.40
N LEU A 559 2.19 33.42 17.04
CA LEU A 559 2.73 33.79 15.73
C LEU A 559 2.34 32.82 14.59
N VAL A 560 1.73 31.68 14.90
CA VAL A 560 1.14 30.78 13.91
C VAL A 560 -0.19 30.28 14.46
N LYS A 561 -1.25 31.09 14.31
CA LYS A 561 -2.62 30.56 14.33
C LYS A 561 -2.84 29.86 13.00
N PRO A 562 -3.20 28.56 12.96
CA PRO A 562 -3.60 27.93 11.71
C PRO A 562 -4.81 28.71 11.15
N PRO A 563 -4.80 29.07 9.86
CA PRO A 563 -5.94 29.66 9.21
C PRO A 563 -6.98 28.54 9.04
N LYS A 564 -7.95 28.51 9.94
CA LYS A 564 -9.12 27.60 10.00
C LYS A 564 -8.90 26.25 10.69
N PRO A 565 -9.99 25.69 11.29
CA PRO A 565 -10.04 24.31 11.75
C PRO A 565 -9.67 23.35 10.61
N HIS A 566 -8.70 22.48 10.83
CA HIS A 566 -8.27 21.48 9.85
C HIS A 566 -7.88 20.18 10.55
N LEU A 567 -8.04 19.07 9.82
CA LEU A 567 -7.57 17.74 10.23
C LEU A 567 -6.05 17.69 10.43
N VAL A 568 -5.32 18.62 9.80
CA VAL A 568 -3.87 18.79 9.88
C VAL A 568 -3.56 20.25 10.26
N SER A 569 -2.69 20.45 11.23
CA SER A 569 -2.30 21.78 11.70
C SER A 569 -0.83 21.79 12.10
N GLY A 570 -0.23 22.95 12.30
CA GLY A 570 1.16 23.01 12.74
C GLY A 570 1.54 24.32 13.41
N SER A 571 2.70 24.29 14.08
CA SER A 571 3.30 25.44 14.74
C SER A 571 4.82 25.35 14.74
N MET A 572 5.47 26.39 15.25
CA MET A 572 6.92 26.46 15.40
C MET A 572 7.24 27.10 16.75
N TYR A 573 8.26 26.58 17.42
CA TYR A 573 8.64 27.03 18.76
C TYR A 573 9.97 27.78 18.75
N PHE A 574 9.99 28.90 19.48
CA PHE A 574 11.14 29.81 19.56
C PHE A 574 11.98 29.63 20.81
N LEU A 575 11.51 28.85 21.79
CA LEU A 575 12.22 28.56 23.03
C LEU A 575 12.13 27.06 23.32
N PRO A 576 13.19 26.44 23.85
CA PRO A 576 13.17 25.04 24.25
C PRO A 576 12.19 24.82 25.41
N GLY A 577 12.08 23.56 25.79
CA GLY A 577 11.28 23.09 26.92
C GLY A 577 10.03 22.36 26.46
N THR A 578 9.31 21.84 27.45
CA THR A 578 8.10 21.06 27.23
C THR A 578 6.98 21.96 26.72
N LYS A 579 6.38 21.60 25.59
CA LYS A 579 5.22 22.27 25.01
C LYS A 579 4.04 21.31 25.05
N LYS A 580 2.89 21.85 25.43
CA LYS A 580 1.62 21.13 25.45
C LYS A 580 0.89 21.46 24.17
N ILE A 581 0.67 20.44 23.35
CA ILE A 581 -0.20 20.53 22.20
C ILE A 581 -1.51 19.89 22.60
N SER A 582 -2.60 20.63 22.53
CA SER A 582 -3.94 20.14 22.82
C SER A 582 -4.79 20.15 21.56
N MET A 583 -5.52 19.07 21.34
CA MET A 583 -6.56 18.95 20.33
C MET A 583 -7.89 18.81 21.05
N THR A 584 -8.82 19.70 20.73
CA THR A 584 -10.20 19.64 21.20
C THR A 584 -11.10 19.26 20.03
N VAL A 585 -11.93 18.25 20.22
CA VAL A 585 -12.92 17.81 19.24
C VAL A 585 -14.31 18.06 19.81
N THR A 586 -15.18 18.67 19.01
CA THR A 586 -16.57 19.00 19.35
C THR A 586 -17.51 18.21 18.45
N ASP A 587 -18.54 17.57 19.00
CA ASP A 587 -19.54 16.89 18.16
C ASP A 587 -20.62 17.85 17.64
N SER A 588 -21.49 17.38 16.74
CA SER A 588 -22.62 18.17 16.19
C SER A 588 -23.64 18.65 17.24
N LYS A 589 -23.57 18.12 18.47
CA LYS A 589 -24.41 18.51 19.61
C LYS A 589 -23.67 19.48 20.56
N GLY A 590 -22.49 19.97 20.18
CA GLY A 590 -21.69 20.95 20.92
C GLY A 590 -20.89 20.38 22.11
N ARG A 591 -20.85 19.06 22.28
CA ARG A 591 -20.10 18.42 23.38
C ARG A 591 -18.64 18.26 22.96
N SER A 592 -17.71 18.61 23.84
CA SER A 592 -16.29 18.66 23.51
C SER A 592 -15.44 17.84 24.46
N SER A 593 -14.38 17.24 23.91
CA SER A 593 -13.31 16.58 24.67
C SER A 593 -11.98 17.02 24.13
N SER A 594 -10.95 16.95 24.98
CA SER A 594 -9.60 17.34 24.60
C SER A 594 -8.59 16.26 24.94
N ILE A 595 -7.58 16.10 24.08
CA ILE A 595 -6.35 15.40 24.41
C ILE A 595 -5.20 16.38 24.37
N THR A 596 -4.28 16.26 25.31
CA THR A 596 -3.02 17.01 25.32
C THR A 596 -1.87 16.02 25.22
N ARG A 597 -0.92 16.30 24.34
CA ARG A 597 0.37 15.64 24.29
C ARG A 597 1.45 16.64 24.60
N GLU A 598 2.41 16.19 25.39
CA GLU A 598 3.63 16.93 25.64
C GLU A 598 4.67 16.54 24.60
N ILE A 599 5.33 17.55 24.06
CA ILE A 599 6.55 17.40 23.26
C ILE A 599 7.67 18.19 23.91
N THR A 600 8.88 17.66 23.88
CA THR A 600 10.06 18.38 24.35
C THR A 600 10.73 19.06 23.17
N VAL A 601 10.64 20.39 23.11
CA VAL A 601 11.38 21.17 22.13
C VAL A 601 12.81 21.34 22.61
N THR A 602 13.78 20.85 21.86
CA THR A 602 15.20 20.99 22.19
C THR A 602 15.78 22.27 21.58
N ALA A 603 16.79 22.86 22.21
CA ALA A 603 17.60 23.89 21.56
C ALA A 603 18.43 23.19 20.48
N GLY A 604 17.95 23.17 19.23
CA GLY A 604 18.66 22.56 18.12
C GLY A 604 20.05 23.17 17.94
N PRO A 605 20.92 22.57 17.10
CA PRO A 605 22.32 22.98 16.96
C PRO A 605 22.48 24.46 16.58
N TYR A 606 21.48 25.06 15.95
CA TYR A 606 21.49 26.46 15.51
C TYR A 606 20.64 27.41 16.38
N ALA A 607 19.97 26.93 17.43
CA ALA A 607 19.03 27.75 18.22
C ALA A 607 19.69 29.01 18.80
N VAL A 608 20.92 28.88 19.29
CA VAL A 608 21.72 30.00 19.82
C VAL A 608 22.08 31.00 18.72
N VAL A 609 22.43 30.53 17.51
CA VAL A 609 22.73 31.39 16.36
C VAL A 609 21.52 32.23 15.99
N TYR A 610 20.34 31.60 15.92
CA TYR A 610 19.10 32.29 15.64
C TYR A 610 18.73 33.28 16.74
N TRP A 611 18.85 32.93 18.02
CA TRP A 611 18.58 33.88 19.12
C TRP A 611 19.51 35.09 19.10
N ILE A 612 20.80 34.89 18.81
CA ILE A 612 21.76 35.98 18.65
C ILE A 612 21.37 36.86 17.47
N ALA A 613 21.01 36.27 16.32
CA ALA A 613 20.54 37.03 15.16
C ALA A 613 19.28 37.86 15.48
N TYR A 614 18.29 37.27 16.15
CA TYR A 614 17.07 37.98 16.57
C TYR A 614 17.35 39.08 17.61
N ALA A 615 18.24 38.84 18.57
CA ALA A 615 18.66 39.85 19.55
C ALA A 615 19.38 41.03 18.87
N LEU A 616 20.27 40.75 17.91
CA LEU A 616 20.95 41.77 17.10
C LEU A 616 19.94 42.59 16.28
N VAL A 617 18.98 41.95 15.61
CA VAL A 617 17.90 42.64 14.89
C VAL A 617 17.08 43.51 15.84
N GLY A 618 16.71 43.01 17.02
CA GLY A 618 15.98 43.77 18.03
C GLY A 618 16.74 45.01 18.51
N LEU A 619 18.05 44.88 18.76
CA LEU A 619 18.91 46.01 19.12
C LEU A 619 19.03 47.03 17.98
N ILE A 620 19.12 46.58 16.73
CA ILE A 620 19.11 47.45 15.55
C ILE A 620 17.76 48.19 15.44
N CYS A 621 16.64 47.51 15.62
CA CYS A 621 15.31 48.14 15.59
C CYS A 621 15.15 49.17 16.71
N LEU A 622 15.59 48.88 17.94
CA LEU A 622 15.57 49.82 19.06
C LEU A 622 16.46 51.03 18.79
N TRP A 623 17.63 50.83 18.18
CA TRP A 623 18.52 51.91 17.78
C TRP A 623 17.87 52.78 16.70
N VAL A 624 17.27 52.19 15.67
CA VAL A 624 16.53 52.92 14.62
C VAL A 624 15.38 53.71 15.23
N LEU A 625 14.60 53.11 16.14
CA LEU A 625 13.51 53.80 16.85
C LEU A 625 14.03 54.96 17.71
N GLN A 626 15.16 54.82 18.39
CA GLN A 626 15.80 55.91 19.12
C GLN A 626 16.28 57.03 18.19
N VAL A 627 16.85 56.69 17.03
CA VAL A 627 17.28 57.68 16.02
C VAL A 627 16.07 58.42 15.46
N ILE A 628 14.98 57.72 15.13
CA ILE A 628 13.72 58.32 14.69
C ILE A 628 13.15 59.22 15.79
N TRP A 629 13.04 58.73 17.03
CA TRP A 629 12.54 59.51 18.17
C TRP A 629 13.34 60.79 18.40
N ARG A 630 14.68 60.71 18.35
CA ARG A 630 15.56 61.88 18.48
C ARG A 630 15.44 62.86 17.31
N ARG A 631 15.08 62.39 16.12
CA ARG A 631 14.78 63.25 14.96
C ARG A 631 13.38 63.87 15.02
N VAL A 632 12.41 63.22 15.65
CA VAL A 632 11.05 63.75 15.86
C VAL A 632 11.01 64.79 16.99
N GLN A 633 11.91 64.66 17.98
CA GLN A 633 12.08 65.62 19.08
C GLN A 633 12.89 66.88 18.72
N ARG A 634 13.59 66.86 17.57
CA ARG A 634 14.29 68.02 17.00
C ARG A 634 13.40 68.65 15.94
#